data_AF-A0A4P2R4T1-F1
#
_entry.id   AF-A0A4P2R4T1-F1
#
_cell.length_a   1.000
_cell.length_b   1.000
_cell.length_c   1.000
_cell.angle_alpha   90.00
_cell.angle_beta   90.00
_cell.angle_gamma   90.00
#
_symmetry.space_group_name_H-M   'P 1'
#
loop_
_entity.id
_entity.type
_entity.pdbx_description
1 polymer ?
#
loop_
_entity_poly.entity_id
_entity_poly.type
_entity_poly.pdbx_seq_one_letter_code
_entity_poly.pdbx_strand_id
1 'polypeptide(L)'
;MARFFNTAGPCRPDLHYMVDPLRRIERLHRLIDRQSYFVVHGPRQTGKTMSLLSLAAALVQEGRYAAALLSLEVGRAFPEDVGAAESAILQSFRDDAAFQLPPDQRPPPWPDGPPGHRLADALAAFQLTCGQPSLVNALARAMVDELVPDRSVTLLPAHVRAARDAIVLRQDTHLDSLAKRLRDDRVRTVIESIITGSSLGAVPDDDQRYAMDLGLVRQAEGGVLGIANPIYREIFQGRLSAAAVARRAIDRWREENASRLLSRDELDAVLSAERDSWGEP
;
A
#
# COMPACT_ATOMS: atom_id res chain seq x y z
N MET A 1 -28.61 4.21 38.34
CA MET A 1 -28.98 5.49 37.71
C MET A 1 -29.55 5.18 36.33
N ALA A 2 -30.63 5.84 35.90
CA ALA A 2 -31.18 5.62 34.56
C ALA A 2 -30.24 6.23 33.50
N ARG A 3 -30.06 5.54 32.36
CA ARG A 3 -29.30 6.07 31.21
C ARG A 3 -30.00 7.32 30.65
N PHE A 4 -29.26 8.20 29.97
CA PHE A 4 -29.82 9.41 29.34
C PHE A 4 -29.20 9.66 27.95
N PHE A 5 -29.85 10.46 27.10
CA PHE A 5 -29.28 10.85 25.80
C PHE A 5 -28.30 12.00 25.99
N ASN A 6 -27.03 11.81 25.60
CA ASN A 6 -26.05 12.88 25.63
C ASN A 6 -26.14 13.74 24.37
N THR A 7 -26.15 15.05 24.56
CA THR A 7 -26.22 16.06 23.48
C THR A 7 -24.96 16.90 23.36
N ALA A 8 -24.00 16.77 24.30
CA ALA A 8 -22.72 17.50 24.28
C ALA A 8 -21.57 16.63 24.79
N GLY A 9 -20.46 16.56 24.04
CA GLY A 9 -19.29 15.75 24.39
C GLY A 9 -19.40 14.26 24.02
N PRO A 10 -18.38 13.44 24.36
CA PRO A 10 -18.31 12.04 23.95
C PRO A 10 -19.36 11.16 24.64
N CYS A 11 -19.94 10.21 23.90
CA CYS A 11 -20.92 9.27 24.44
C CYS A 11 -20.25 8.10 25.19
N ARG A 12 -20.66 7.87 26.44
CA ARG A 12 -20.16 6.81 27.32
C ARG A 12 -21.17 5.66 27.43
N PRO A 13 -20.83 4.40 27.06
CA PRO A 13 -21.78 3.29 27.03
C PRO A 13 -22.39 2.92 28.40
N ASP A 14 -21.64 3.18 29.46
CA ASP A 14 -22.03 2.98 30.86
C ASP A 14 -23.04 4.02 31.36
N LEU A 15 -23.11 5.20 30.72
CA LEU A 15 -23.90 6.35 31.16
C LEU A 15 -25.04 6.73 30.20
N HIS A 16 -24.87 6.50 28.89
CA HIS A 16 -25.74 7.08 27.87
C HIS A 16 -26.54 6.05 27.08
N TYR A 17 -27.72 6.46 26.59
CA TYR A 17 -28.42 5.72 25.55
C TYR A 17 -27.62 5.78 24.24
N MET A 18 -27.22 4.62 23.74
CA MET A 18 -26.48 4.47 22.48
C MET A 18 -27.46 4.00 21.41
N VAL A 19 -27.53 4.73 20.30
CA VAL A 19 -28.03 4.16 19.04
C VAL A 19 -26.85 3.46 18.40
N ASP A 20 -26.98 2.17 18.09
CA ASP A 20 -25.95 1.42 17.41
C ASP A 20 -25.60 2.09 16.07
N PRO A 21 -24.44 2.76 15.96
CA PRO A 21 -24.03 3.40 14.71
C PRO A 21 -23.79 2.36 13.62
N LEU A 22 -23.48 1.12 14.03
CA LEU A 22 -23.09 0.01 13.17
C LEU A 22 -24.25 -0.54 12.33
N ARG A 23 -25.52 -0.33 12.74
CA ARG A 23 -26.69 -0.68 11.91
C ARG A 23 -26.72 0.02 10.54
N ARG A 24 -26.03 1.14 10.40
CA ARG A 24 -25.88 1.86 9.11
C ARG A 24 -24.63 1.44 8.34
N ILE A 25 -23.72 0.72 8.99
CA ILE A 25 -22.42 0.36 8.44
C ILE A 25 -22.54 -0.73 7.38
N GLU A 26 -23.46 -1.69 7.48
CA GLU A 26 -23.67 -2.69 6.41
C GLU A 26 -23.89 -2.06 5.02
N ARG A 27 -24.59 -0.91 4.98
CA ARG A 27 -24.79 -0.16 3.74
C ARG A 27 -23.56 0.64 3.33
N LEU A 28 -22.77 1.10 4.29
CA LEU A 28 -21.54 1.85 4.06
C LEU A 28 -20.35 0.95 3.68
N HIS A 29 -20.30 -0.30 4.15
CA HIS A 29 -19.28 -1.28 3.76
C HIS A 29 -19.20 -1.39 2.25
N ARG A 30 -20.34 -1.64 1.59
CA ARG A 30 -20.37 -1.71 0.12
C ARG A 30 -19.82 -0.46 -0.58
N LEU A 31 -19.95 0.72 0.02
CA LEU A 31 -19.39 1.96 -0.52
C LEU A 31 -17.90 2.08 -0.24
N ILE A 32 -17.46 1.72 0.96
CA ILE A 32 -16.05 1.70 1.39
C ILE A 32 -15.26 0.68 0.56
N ASP A 33 -15.77 -0.54 0.41
CA ASP A 33 -15.19 -1.65 -0.37
C ASP A 33 -15.02 -1.26 -1.85
N ARG A 34 -15.97 -0.48 -2.39
CA ARG A 34 -15.94 0.09 -3.74
C ARG A 34 -15.14 1.40 -3.85
N GLN A 35 -14.49 1.84 -2.78
CA GLN A 35 -13.73 3.10 -2.72
C GLN A 35 -14.56 4.31 -3.15
N SER A 36 -15.85 4.29 -2.86
CA SER A 36 -16.80 5.33 -3.23
C SER A 36 -16.87 6.40 -2.16
N TYR A 37 -16.94 7.65 -2.59
CA TYR A 37 -17.21 8.78 -1.70
C TYR A 37 -18.67 8.76 -1.24
N PHE A 38 -18.91 9.05 0.03
CA PHE A 38 -20.25 9.22 0.57
C PHE A 38 -20.33 10.43 1.50
N VAL A 39 -21.52 11.02 1.56
CA VAL A 39 -21.80 12.21 2.36
C VAL A 39 -22.78 11.86 3.47
N VAL A 40 -22.44 12.20 4.72
CA VAL A 40 -23.34 12.05 5.87
C VAL A 40 -24.06 13.37 6.12
N HIS A 41 -25.33 13.45 5.72
CA HIS A 41 -26.18 14.60 5.98
C HIS A 41 -26.95 14.46 7.31
N GLY A 42 -27.21 15.58 7.96
CA GLY A 42 -28.01 15.64 9.19
C GLY A 42 -28.04 17.05 9.79
N PRO A 43 -29.03 17.41 10.60
CA PRO A 43 -29.07 18.70 11.30
C PRO A 43 -27.82 18.96 12.17
N ARG A 44 -27.63 20.19 12.64
CA ARG A 44 -26.52 20.50 13.57
C ARG A 44 -26.68 19.68 14.85
N GLN A 45 -25.55 19.23 15.40
CA GLN A 45 -25.46 18.48 16.67
C GLN A 45 -26.17 17.12 16.71
N THR A 46 -26.54 16.52 15.57
CA THR A 46 -27.19 15.19 15.54
C THR A 46 -26.21 14.02 15.58
N GLY A 47 -25.04 14.20 16.21
CA GLY A 47 -24.05 13.12 16.38
C GLY A 47 -23.31 12.67 15.12
N LYS A 48 -23.28 13.45 14.02
CA LYS A 48 -22.58 13.08 12.77
C LYS A 48 -21.12 12.68 12.99
N THR A 49 -20.37 13.51 13.73
CA THR A 49 -18.97 13.26 14.07
C THR A 49 -18.82 11.99 14.90
N MET A 50 -19.71 11.77 15.87
CA MET A 50 -19.71 10.55 16.68
C MET A 50 -20.00 9.30 15.85
N SER A 51 -20.91 9.38 14.88
CA SER A 51 -21.19 8.30 13.94
C SER A 51 -19.98 7.97 13.07
N LEU A 52 -19.25 8.99 12.58
CA LEU A 52 -18.02 8.78 11.81
C LEU A 52 -16.89 8.21 12.66
N LEU A 53 -16.73 8.67 13.90
CA LEU A 53 -15.75 8.11 14.85
C LEU A 53 -16.07 6.65 15.20
N SER A 54 -17.35 6.34 15.42
CA SER A 54 -17.79 4.97 15.72
C SER A 54 -17.60 4.05 14.52
N LEU A 55 -17.84 4.56 13.30
CA LEU A 55 -17.53 3.87 12.05
C LEU A 55 -16.03 3.60 11.93
N ALA A 56 -15.19 4.62 12.12
CA ALA A 56 -13.73 4.46 12.06
C ALA A 56 -13.23 3.43 13.07
N ALA A 57 -13.71 3.49 14.32
CA ALA A 57 -13.35 2.52 15.35
C ALA A 57 -13.78 1.08 14.99
N ALA A 58 -14.97 0.90 14.42
CA ALA A 58 -15.44 -0.41 13.95
C ALA A 58 -14.57 -0.95 12.81
N LEU A 59 -14.27 -0.12 11.81
CA LEU A 59 -13.41 -0.46 10.68
C LEU A 59 -11.99 -0.87 11.13
N VAL A 60 -11.45 -0.20 12.15
CA VAL A 60 -10.16 -0.55 12.76
C VAL A 60 -10.25 -1.87 13.53
N GLN A 61 -11.33 -2.10 14.29
CA GLN A 61 -11.55 -3.36 15.02
C GLN A 61 -11.73 -4.56 14.08
N GLU A 62 -12.28 -4.36 12.89
CA GLU A 62 -12.38 -5.38 11.86
C GLU A 62 -10.99 -5.81 11.31
N GLY A 63 -9.95 -4.99 11.52
CA GLY A 63 -8.58 -5.27 11.09
C GLY A 63 -8.35 -5.16 9.57
N ARG A 64 -9.40 -4.91 8.78
CA ARG A 64 -9.33 -4.74 7.32
C ARG A 64 -8.91 -3.33 6.91
N TYR A 65 -9.21 -2.36 7.76
CA TYR A 65 -9.12 -0.94 7.45
C TYR A 65 -8.35 -0.21 8.55
N ALA A 66 -7.36 0.59 8.15
CA ALA A 66 -6.92 1.69 8.99
C ALA A 66 -7.85 2.86 8.71
N ALA A 67 -8.66 3.25 9.72
CA ALA A 67 -9.64 4.31 9.57
C ALA A 67 -9.51 5.32 10.71
N ALA A 68 -9.36 6.59 10.35
CA ALA A 68 -9.33 7.69 11.29
C ALA A 68 -10.10 8.87 10.74
N LEU A 69 -10.73 9.63 11.62
CA LEU A 69 -11.40 10.87 11.29
C LEU A 69 -10.39 12.01 11.24
N LEU A 70 -10.29 12.67 10.09
CA LEU A 70 -9.57 13.93 9.94
C LEU A 70 -10.59 15.07 9.96
N SER A 71 -10.41 16.02 10.90
CA SER A 71 -11.25 17.21 11.00
C SER A 71 -10.58 18.41 10.32
N LEU A 72 -11.31 19.07 9.41
CA LEU A 72 -10.88 20.33 8.80
C LEU A 72 -11.29 21.57 9.62
N GLU A 73 -12.10 21.40 10.68
CA GLU A 73 -12.68 22.52 11.44
C GLU A 73 -11.61 23.38 12.14
N VAL A 74 -10.49 22.79 12.55
CA VAL A 74 -9.39 23.53 13.20
C VAL A 74 -8.72 24.51 12.25
N GLY A 75 -8.75 24.24 10.94
CA GLY A 75 -8.24 25.17 9.92
C GLY A 75 -9.10 26.42 9.77
N ARG A 76 -10.35 26.40 10.24
CA ARG A 76 -11.30 27.51 10.10
C ARG A 76 -10.89 28.76 10.90
N ALA A 77 -9.97 28.61 11.86
CA ALA A 77 -9.37 29.72 12.59
C ALA A 77 -8.40 30.55 11.73
N PHE A 78 -7.98 30.04 10.57
CA PHE A 78 -6.95 30.62 9.70
C PHE A 78 -7.47 30.84 8.27
N PRO A 79 -8.52 31.66 8.06
CA PRO A 79 -9.17 31.80 6.75
C PRO A 79 -8.26 32.39 5.66
N GLU A 80 -7.30 33.22 6.04
CA GLU A 80 -6.37 33.91 5.13
C GLU A 80 -4.94 33.34 5.19
N ASP A 81 -4.71 32.31 6.02
CA ASP A 81 -3.40 31.67 6.18
C ASP A 81 -3.53 30.16 5.99
N VAL A 82 -3.40 29.76 4.72
CA VAL A 82 -3.49 28.36 4.31
C VAL A 82 -2.42 27.50 4.99
N GLY A 83 -1.21 28.03 5.20
CA GLY A 83 -0.12 27.29 5.81
C GLY A 83 -0.40 26.98 7.29
N ALA A 84 -0.87 27.97 8.03
CA ALA A 84 -1.30 27.80 9.42
C ALA A 84 -2.52 26.87 9.52
N ALA A 85 -3.49 26.99 8.60
CA ALA A 85 -4.65 26.09 8.54
C ALA A 85 -4.22 24.63 8.35
N GLU A 86 -3.36 24.35 7.37
CA GLU A 86 -2.86 23.00 7.12
C GLU A 86 -2.07 22.43 8.31
N SER A 87 -1.18 23.23 8.91
CA SER A 87 -0.42 22.81 10.09
C SER A 87 -1.33 22.49 11.28
N ALA A 88 -2.35 23.30 11.53
CA ALA A 88 -3.32 23.04 12.58
C ALA A 88 -4.12 21.75 12.33
N ILE A 89 -4.56 21.52 11.09
CA ILE A 89 -5.28 20.30 10.69
C ILE A 89 -4.40 19.07 10.85
N LEU A 90 -3.16 19.10 10.35
CA LEU A 90 -2.22 17.98 10.42
C LEU A 90 -1.81 17.67 11.85
N GLN A 91 -1.60 18.68 12.69
CA GLN A 91 -1.29 18.49 14.10
C GLN A 91 -2.47 17.86 14.84
N SER A 92 -3.68 18.40 14.68
CA SER A 92 -4.91 17.83 15.25
C SER A 92 -5.10 16.38 14.80
N PHE A 93 -4.89 16.08 13.52
CA PHE A 93 -5.02 14.73 13.01
C PHE A 93 -4.01 13.76 13.63
N ARG A 94 -2.76 14.18 13.84
CA ARG A 94 -1.77 13.33 14.53
C ARG A 94 -2.17 13.05 15.97
N ASP A 95 -2.60 14.08 16.69
CA ASP A 95 -3.01 13.96 18.08
C ASP A 95 -4.23 13.02 18.21
N ASP A 96 -5.22 13.22 17.34
CA ASP A 96 -6.41 12.38 17.25
C ASP A 96 -6.08 10.93 16.85
N ALA A 97 -5.20 10.73 15.86
CA ALA A 97 -4.79 9.42 15.39
C ALA A 97 -4.07 8.61 16.48
N ALA A 98 -3.38 9.25 17.43
CA ALA A 98 -2.77 8.56 18.56
C ALA A 98 -3.80 7.82 19.44
N PHE A 99 -5.03 8.35 19.51
CA PHE A 99 -6.15 7.74 20.22
C PHE A 99 -7.02 6.82 19.35
N GLN A 100 -7.13 7.14 18.05
CA GLN A 100 -8.00 6.41 17.13
C GLN A 100 -7.34 5.17 16.52
N LEU A 101 -6.01 5.16 16.37
CA LEU A 101 -5.27 4.12 15.65
C LEU A 101 -4.30 3.33 16.56
N PRO A 102 -4.16 2.01 16.34
CA PRO A 102 -3.08 1.20 16.88
C PRO A 102 -1.70 1.76 16.54
N PRO A 103 -0.66 1.57 17.38
CA PRO A 103 0.66 2.16 17.18
C PRO A 103 1.29 1.93 15.79
N ASP A 104 1.07 0.75 15.21
CA ASP A 104 1.53 0.30 13.90
C ASP A 104 0.80 0.96 12.72
N GLN A 105 -0.36 1.58 12.97
CA GLN A 105 -1.19 2.25 11.96
C GLN A 105 -1.14 3.78 12.08
N ARG A 106 -0.46 4.32 13.09
CA ARG A 106 -0.38 5.76 13.31
C ARG A 106 0.39 6.44 12.19
N PRO A 107 0.00 7.67 11.83
CA PRO A 107 0.72 8.41 10.82
C PRO A 107 2.16 8.70 11.29
N PRO A 108 3.15 8.59 10.40
CA PRO A 108 4.51 9.01 10.70
C PRO A 108 4.60 10.54 10.84
N PRO A 109 5.76 11.08 11.25
CA PRO A 109 6.00 12.52 11.17
C PRO A 109 5.69 13.06 9.77
N TRP A 110 4.92 14.14 9.72
CA TRP A 110 4.54 14.84 8.51
C TRP A 110 5.78 15.47 7.89
N PRO A 111 5.97 15.34 6.56
CA PRO A 111 7.01 16.09 5.88
C PRO A 111 6.73 17.58 5.99
N ASP A 112 7.78 18.38 6.16
CA ASP A 112 7.65 19.83 5.98
C ASP A 112 7.43 20.15 4.50
N GLY A 113 6.56 21.12 4.24
CA GLY A 113 6.19 21.52 2.88
C GLY A 113 5.75 22.98 2.80
N PRO A 114 5.72 23.57 1.60
CA PRO A 114 5.22 24.92 1.41
C PRO A 114 3.73 24.99 1.77
N PRO A 115 3.24 26.13 2.31
CA PRO A 115 1.82 26.37 2.50
C PRO A 115 0.97 26.03 1.25
N GLY A 116 -0.19 25.41 1.47
CA GLY A 116 -1.15 25.01 0.44
C GLY A 116 -0.94 23.61 -0.14
N HIS A 117 0.11 22.90 0.26
CA HIS A 117 0.42 21.55 -0.21
C HIS A 117 0.61 20.53 0.92
N ARG A 118 0.73 20.97 2.17
CA ARG A 118 1.12 20.10 3.30
C ARG A 118 0.12 18.97 3.52
N LEU A 119 -1.18 19.23 3.34
CA LEU A 119 -2.21 18.19 3.48
C LEU A 119 -2.11 17.12 2.38
N ALA A 120 -1.88 17.56 1.14
CA ALA A 120 -1.72 16.65 0.01
C ALA A 120 -0.45 15.80 0.16
N ASP A 121 0.64 16.41 0.61
CA ASP A 121 1.95 15.76 0.81
C ASP A 121 1.91 14.70 1.89
N ALA A 122 1.31 15.04 3.04
CA ALA A 122 1.13 14.14 4.17
C ALA A 122 0.32 12.89 3.79
N LEU A 123 -0.77 13.05 3.04
CA LEU A 123 -1.66 11.95 2.67
C LEU A 123 -1.10 11.09 1.53
N ALA A 124 -0.36 11.68 0.58
CA ALA A 124 0.24 10.95 -0.55
C ALA A 124 1.33 9.96 -0.10
N ALA A 125 2.21 10.35 0.83
CA ALA A 125 3.26 9.47 1.35
C ALA A 125 2.71 8.23 2.06
N PHE A 126 1.60 8.38 2.79
CA PHE A 126 0.93 7.28 3.47
C PHE A 126 0.22 6.33 2.50
N GLN A 127 -0.49 6.88 1.50
CA GLN A 127 -1.20 6.08 0.49
C GLN A 127 -0.28 5.22 -0.38
N LEU A 128 0.91 5.72 -0.72
CA LEU A 128 1.85 5.02 -1.59
C LEU A 128 2.59 3.87 -0.89
N THR A 129 2.82 3.99 0.41
CA THR A 129 3.67 3.05 1.16
C THR A 129 2.89 2.06 2.02
N CYS A 130 1.64 2.38 2.34
CA CYS A 130 0.84 1.66 3.33
C CYS A 130 1.61 1.45 4.65
N GLY A 131 2.53 2.36 5.00
CA GLY A 131 3.31 2.31 6.24
C GLY A 131 4.53 1.37 6.23
N GLN A 132 4.91 0.75 5.10
CA GLN A 132 6.08 -0.14 5.07
C GLN A 132 7.41 0.63 5.25
N PRO A 133 8.17 0.42 6.35
CA PRO A 133 9.34 1.24 6.66
C PRO A 133 10.43 1.23 5.58
N SER A 134 10.66 0.08 4.95
CA SER A 134 11.65 -0.04 3.87
C SER A 134 11.27 0.78 2.63
N LEU A 135 9.98 0.87 2.32
CA LEU A 135 9.48 1.59 1.15
C LEU A 135 9.45 3.10 1.40
N VAL A 136 9.12 3.51 2.63
CA VAL A 136 9.25 4.90 3.09
C VAL A 136 10.70 5.36 2.99
N ASN A 137 11.64 4.55 3.48
CA ASN A 137 13.07 4.88 3.40
C ASN A 137 13.58 4.91 1.95
N ALA A 138 13.10 4.00 1.09
CA ALA A 138 13.46 4.00 -0.32
C ALA A 138 12.98 5.28 -1.03
N LEU A 139 11.74 5.73 -0.77
CA LEU A 139 11.21 7.00 -1.30
C LEU A 139 12.05 8.19 -0.80
N ALA A 140 12.34 8.26 0.49
CA ALA A 140 13.16 9.33 1.05
C ALA A 140 14.56 9.37 0.44
N ARG A 141 15.20 8.20 0.26
CA ARG A 141 16.50 8.09 -0.38
C ARG A 141 16.47 8.55 -1.84
N ALA A 142 15.50 8.07 -2.62
CA ALA A 142 15.36 8.48 -4.02
C ALA A 142 15.11 10.00 -4.15
N MET A 143 14.34 10.59 -3.23
CA MET A 143 14.12 12.04 -3.20
C MET A 143 15.39 12.82 -2.88
N VAL A 144 16.13 12.42 -1.84
CA VAL A 144 17.27 13.18 -1.30
C VAL A 144 18.56 12.92 -2.05
N ASP A 145 18.88 11.67 -2.38
CA ASP A 145 20.18 11.32 -2.93
C ASP A 145 20.21 11.43 -4.46
N GLU A 146 19.03 11.45 -5.12
CA GLU A 146 18.94 11.31 -6.58
C GLU A 146 18.20 12.47 -7.25
N LEU A 147 16.99 12.78 -6.78
CA LEU A 147 16.17 13.81 -7.42
C LEU A 147 16.56 15.22 -6.99
N VAL A 148 16.92 15.39 -5.71
CA VAL A 148 17.30 16.68 -5.13
C VAL A 148 18.55 16.53 -4.26
N PRO A 149 19.73 16.28 -4.87
CA PRO A 149 20.98 16.10 -4.14
C PRO A 149 21.47 17.39 -3.46
N ASP A 150 21.04 18.55 -3.96
CA ASP A 150 21.31 19.83 -3.31
C ASP A 150 20.43 20.01 -2.08
N ARG A 151 21.04 19.92 -0.89
CA ARG A 151 20.36 20.03 0.40
C ARG A 151 19.81 21.43 0.70
N SER A 152 20.13 22.43 -0.11
CA SER A 152 19.54 23.77 0.00
C SER A 152 18.19 23.88 -0.72
N VAL A 153 17.86 22.91 -1.58
CA VAL A 153 16.62 22.88 -2.34
C VAL A 153 15.54 22.15 -1.53
N THR A 154 14.39 22.79 -1.37
CA THR A 154 13.24 22.21 -0.65
C THR A 154 12.63 21.07 -1.46
N LEU A 155 12.38 19.94 -0.80
CA LEU A 155 11.66 18.82 -1.40
C LEU A 155 10.18 19.19 -1.62
N LEU A 156 9.64 18.83 -2.80
CA LEU A 156 8.29 19.13 -3.23
C LEU A 156 7.48 17.83 -3.41
N PRO A 157 6.13 17.90 -3.37
CA PRO A 157 5.23 16.80 -3.74
C PRO A 157 5.59 16.10 -5.05
N ALA A 158 6.03 16.88 -6.03
CA ALA A 158 6.42 16.37 -7.33
C ALA A 158 7.60 15.38 -7.20
N HIS A 159 8.47 15.57 -6.20
CA HIS A 159 9.58 14.66 -5.92
C HIS A 159 9.11 13.35 -5.30
N VAL A 160 8.00 13.31 -4.56
CA VAL A 160 7.42 12.04 -4.08
C VAL A 160 6.92 11.21 -5.26
N ARG A 161 6.20 11.85 -6.20
CA ARG A 161 5.73 11.19 -7.43
C ARG A 161 6.90 10.78 -8.31
N ALA A 162 7.83 11.69 -8.55
CA ALA A 162 9.04 11.39 -9.32
C ALA A 162 9.92 10.34 -8.63
N ALA A 163 9.94 10.25 -7.31
CA ALA A 163 10.65 9.21 -6.57
C ALA A 163 9.94 7.86 -6.67
N ARG A 164 8.61 7.84 -6.60
CA ARG A 164 7.82 6.64 -6.91
C ARG A 164 8.09 6.17 -8.33
N ASP A 165 8.07 7.08 -9.30
CA ASP A 165 8.36 6.76 -10.71
C ASP A 165 9.82 6.29 -10.87
N ALA A 166 10.77 6.95 -10.22
CA ALA A 166 12.18 6.56 -10.22
C ALA A 166 12.40 5.18 -9.58
N ILE A 167 11.74 4.85 -8.46
CA ILE A 167 11.82 3.53 -7.82
C ILE A 167 11.23 2.44 -8.74
N VAL A 168 10.11 2.73 -9.40
CA VAL A 168 9.48 1.81 -10.36
C VAL A 168 10.37 1.62 -11.60
N LEU A 169 10.99 2.68 -12.10
CA LEU A 169 11.86 2.68 -13.30
C LEU A 169 13.26 2.10 -13.05
N ARG A 170 13.92 2.45 -11.93
CA ARG A 170 15.33 2.08 -11.63
C ARG A 170 15.52 0.62 -11.28
N GLN A 171 14.47 -0.11 -10.90
CA GLN A 171 14.63 -1.48 -10.38
C GLN A 171 15.67 -1.55 -9.24
N ASP A 172 15.63 -0.57 -8.32
CA ASP A 172 16.69 -0.30 -7.33
C ASP A 172 17.22 -1.54 -6.59
N THR A 173 18.47 -1.52 -6.14
CA THR A 173 19.19 -2.65 -5.50
C THR A 173 18.47 -3.29 -4.28
N HIS A 174 17.50 -2.61 -3.66
CA HIS A 174 16.61 -3.16 -2.63
C HIS A 174 15.41 -3.93 -3.23
N LEU A 175 14.88 -3.48 -4.37
CA LEU A 175 13.99 -4.25 -5.24
C LEU A 175 14.69 -5.44 -5.88
N ASP A 176 16.02 -5.48 -5.89
CA ASP A 176 16.78 -6.65 -6.33
C ASP A 176 16.67 -7.80 -5.30
N SER A 177 16.50 -7.48 -4.02
CA SER A 177 16.13 -8.46 -2.97
C SER A 177 14.67 -8.92 -3.12
N LEU A 178 13.77 -8.02 -3.52
CA LEU A 178 12.36 -8.31 -3.83
C LEU A 178 12.19 -9.09 -5.15
N ALA A 179 13.05 -8.81 -6.12
CA ALA A 179 13.19 -9.49 -7.41
C ALA A 179 13.78 -10.88 -7.27
N LYS A 180 14.81 -11.04 -6.43
CA LYS A 180 15.33 -12.34 -6.02
C LYS A 180 14.24 -13.14 -5.31
N ARG A 181 13.38 -12.51 -4.51
CA ARG A 181 12.19 -13.16 -3.93
C ARG A 181 11.13 -13.52 -4.96
N LEU A 182 10.97 -12.79 -6.07
CA LEU A 182 10.16 -13.23 -7.22
C LEU A 182 10.80 -14.40 -8.02
N ARG A 183 12.08 -14.72 -7.78
CA ARG A 183 12.69 -15.96 -8.28
C ARG A 183 12.28 -17.18 -7.46
N ASP A 184 11.78 -16.99 -6.24
CA ASP A 184 11.14 -18.05 -5.48
C ASP A 184 9.81 -18.39 -6.15
N ASP A 185 9.68 -19.64 -6.60
CA ASP A 185 8.47 -20.11 -7.29
C ASP A 185 7.24 -20.00 -6.39
N ARG A 186 7.40 -20.17 -5.06
CA ARG A 186 6.32 -20.06 -4.07
C ARG A 186 5.71 -18.66 -4.09
N VAL A 187 6.57 -17.64 -4.01
CA VAL A 187 6.15 -16.23 -4.03
C VAL A 187 5.62 -15.85 -5.41
N ARG A 188 6.29 -16.29 -6.49
CA ARG A 188 5.86 -15.99 -7.85
C ARG A 188 4.45 -16.49 -8.11
N THR A 189 4.15 -17.75 -7.77
CA THR A 189 2.84 -18.35 -7.99
C THR A 189 1.73 -17.61 -7.23
N VAL A 190 2.00 -17.18 -5.98
CA VAL A 190 1.05 -16.34 -5.22
C VAL A 190 0.80 -15.01 -5.94
N ILE A 191 1.86 -14.29 -6.31
CA ILE A 191 1.77 -12.95 -6.91
C ILE A 191 1.11 -13.01 -8.30
N GLU A 192 1.46 -14.00 -9.12
CA GLU A 192 0.83 -14.25 -10.43
C GLU A 192 -0.67 -14.48 -10.27
N SER A 193 -1.07 -15.37 -9.36
CA SER A 193 -2.49 -15.68 -9.12
C SER A 193 -3.30 -14.45 -8.75
N ILE A 194 -2.74 -13.57 -7.90
CA ILE A 194 -3.39 -12.31 -7.49
C ILE A 194 -3.51 -11.34 -8.67
N ILE A 195 -2.48 -11.22 -9.50
CA ILE A 195 -2.46 -10.26 -10.62
C ILE A 195 -3.34 -10.71 -11.78
N THR A 196 -3.37 -12.01 -12.08
CA THR A 196 -4.22 -12.59 -13.14
C THR A 196 -5.67 -12.78 -12.69
N GLY A 197 -5.97 -12.57 -11.41
CA GLY A 197 -7.30 -12.82 -10.84
C GLY A 197 -7.66 -14.30 -10.79
N SER A 198 -6.67 -15.19 -10.80
CA SER A 198 -6.87 -16.64 -10.70
C SER A 198 -7.13 -17.06 -9.25
N SER A 199 -7.81 -18.20 -9.06
CA SER A 199 -8.10 -18.71 -7.72
C SER A 199 -6.81 -19.08 -6.99
N LEU A 200 -6.65 -18.55 -5.78
CA LEU A 200 -5.57 -18.94 -4.86
C LEU A 200 -5.73 -20.35 -4.30
N GLY A 201 -6.87 -21.02 -4.53
CA GLY A 201 -7.14 -22.36 -4.00
C GLY A 201 -6.19 -23.46 -4.52
N ALA A 202 -5.45 -23.19 -5.60
CA ALA A 202 -4.40 -24.08 -6.09
C ALA A 202 -3.01 -23.79 -5.47
N VAL A 203 -2.86 -22.68 -4.73
CA VAL A 203 -1.60 -22.23 -4.14
C VAL A 203 -1.53 -22.71 -2.68
N PRO A 204 -0.47 -23.41 -2.25
CA PRO A 204 -0.35 -23.89 -0.88
C PRO A 204 -0.49 -22.77 0.17
N ASP A 205 -1.21 -23.05 1.26
CA ASP A 205 -1.43 -22.07 2.34
C ASP A 205 -0.13 -21.58 2.99
N ASP A 206 0.91 -22.44 3.02
CA ASP A 206 2.23 -22.08 3.53
C ASP A 206 2.95 -21.07 2.62
N ASP A 207 2.70 -21.12 1.32
CA ASP A 207 3.28 -20.18 0.34
C ASP A 207 2.58 -18.83 0.43
N GLN A 208 1.26 -18.87 0.61
CA GLN A 208 0.43 -17.72 0.91
C GLN A 208 0.86 -17.01 2.20
N ARG A 209 1.05 -17.77 3.29
CA ARG A 209 1.56 -17.25 4.57
C ARG A 209 2.97 -16.70 4.45
N TYR A 210 3.85 -17.41 3.77
CA TYR A 210 5.20 -16.94 3.52
C TYR A 210 5.20 -15.59 2.79
N ALA A 211 4.39 -15.43 1.73
CA ALA A 211 4.28 -14.15 1.02
C ALA A 211 3.73 -13.01 1.91
N MET A 212 2.84 -13.32 2.87
CA MET A 212 2.33 -12.37 3.87
C MET A 212 3.42 -11.97 4.89
N ASP A 213 4.17 -12.93 5.42
CA ASP A 213 5.26 -12.69 6.37
C ASP A 213 6.37 -11.82 5.75
N LEU A 214 6.55 -11.93 4.44
CA LEU A 214 7.45 -11.07 3.67
C LEU A 214 6.90 -9.66 3.39
N GLY A 215 5.64 -9.39 3.75
CA GLY A 215 4.96 -8.12 3.51
C GLY A 215 4.68 -7.83 2.03
N LEU A 216 4.68 -8.85 1.16
CA LEU A 216 4.45 -8.69 -0.29
C LEU A 216 2.96 -8.69 -0.64
N VAL A 217 2.19 -9.45 0.13
CA VAL A 217 0.74 -9.55 0.05
C VAL A 217 0.14 -9.30 1.41
N ARG A 218 -1.11 -8.87 1.44
CA ARG A 218 -1.91 -8.70 2.65
C ARG A 218 -3.25 -9.37 2.44
N GLN A 219 -3.88 -9.81 3.53
CA GLN A 219 -5.29 -10.21 3.46
C GLN A 219 -6.12 -9.03 2.94
N ALA A 220 -6.81 -9.27 1.84
CA ALA A 220 -7.83 -8.40 1.29
C ALA A 220 -9.21 -8.98 1.63
N GLU A 221 -10.24 -8.42 1.04
CA GLU A 221 -11.62 -8.72 1.39
C GLU A 221 -12.01 -10.17 1.06
N GLY A 222 -12.82 -10.81 1.92
CA GLY A 222 -13.32 -12.18 1.71
C GLY A 222 -12.31 -13.32 1.93
N GLY A 223 -11.16 -13.04 2.56
CA GLY A 223 -10.09 -14.02 2.75
C GLY A 223 -9.17 -14.15 1.52
N VAL A 224 -9.40 -13.33 0.49
CA VAL A 224 -8.59 -13.29 -0.72
C VAL A 224 -7.34 -12.45 -0.46
N LEU A 225 -6.18 -12.88 -0.95
CA LEU A 225 -4.95 -12.09 -0.83
C LEU A 225 -4.90 -10.99 -1.88
N GLY A 226 -4.38 -9.83 -1.48
CA GLY A 226 -4.09 -8.70 -2.36
C GLY A 226 -2.64 -8.23 -2.22
N ILE A 227 -2.13 -7.55 -3.25
CA ILE A 227 -0.78 -6.95 -3.19
C ILE A 227 -0.72 -5.88 -2.10
N ALA A 228 0.38 -5.88 -1.32
CA ALA A 228 0.50 -5.09 -0.09
C ALA A 228 0.42 -3.57 -0.29
N ASN A 229 0.95 -3.05 -1.41
CA ASN A 229 0.89 -1.61 -1.72
C ASN A 229 0.86 -1.35 -3.24
N PRO A 230 0.49 -0.12 -3.67
CA PRO A 230 0.43 0.25 -5.09
C PRO A 230 1.77 0.15 -5.83
N ILE A 231 2.89 0.46 -5.17
CA ILE A 231 4.23 0.40 -5.78
C ILE A 231 4.58 -1.04 -6.16
N TYR A 232 4.34 -2.00 -5.26
CA TYR A 232 4.57 -3.42 -5.52
C TYR A 232 3.69 -3.93 -6.66
N ARG A 233 2.42 -3.51 -6.71
CA ARG A 233 1.49 -3.93 -7.75
C ARG A 233 2.01 -3.57 -9.14
N GLU A 234 2.46 -2.34 -9.33
CA GLU A 234 2.98 -1.85 -10.60
C GLU A 234 4.27 -2.56 -11.01
N ILE A 235 5.19 -2.76 -10.06
CA ILE A 235 6.44 -3.47 -10.29
C ILE A 235 6.18 -4.93 -10.70
N PHE A 236 5.29 -5.62 -9.99
CA PHE A 236 4.96 -7.01 -10.28
C PHE A 236 4.24 -7.14 -11.64
N GLN A 237 3.28 -6.27 -11.93
CA GLN A 237 2.58 -6.24 -13.22
C GLN A 237 3.55 -6.01 -14.38
N GLY A 238 4.48 -5.06 -14.24
CA GLY A 238 5.49 -4.79 -15.26
C GLY A 238 6.41 -6.00 -15.49
N ARG A 239 6.87 -6.65 -14.41
CA ARG A 239 7.78 -7.81 -14.51
C ARG A 239 7.12 -9.05 -15.08
N LEU A 240 5.91 -9.37 -14.65
CA LEU A 240 5.17 -10.52 -15.19
C LEU A 240 4.86 -10.32 -16.68
N SER A 241 4.52 -9.09 -17.07
CA SER A 241 4.29 -8.74 -18.47
C SER A 241 5.56 -8.87 -19.31
N ALA A 242 6.69 -8.35 -18.82
CA ALA A 242 7.99 -8.49 -19.49
C ALA A 242 8.43 -9.96 -19.61
N ALA A 243 8.26 -10.75 -18.53
CA ALA A 243 8.57 -12.17 -18.52
C ALA A 243 7.71 -12.97 -19.52
N ALA A 244 6.40 -12.67 -19.60
CA ALA A 244 5.50 -13.29 -20.56
C ALA A 244 5.87 -12.96 -22.01
N VAL A 245 6.25 -11.71 -22.31
CA VAL A 245 6.73 -11.30 -23.64
C VAL A 245 8.05 -12.01 -23.99
N ALA A 246 9.02 -12.04 -23.07
CA ALA A 246 10.28 -12.74 -23.27
C ALA A 246 10.07 -14.24 -23.51
N ARG A 247 9.17 -14.87 -22.74
CA ARG A 247 8.82 -16.29 -22.90
C ARG A 247 8.24 -16.57 -24.28
N ARG A 248 7.29 -15.75 -24.74
CA ARG A 248 6.73 -15.86 -26.11
C ARG A 248 7.77 -15.66 -27.20
N ALA A 249 8.72 -14.75 -27.00
CA ALA A 249 9.81 -14.55 -27.95
C ALA A 249 10.76 -15.76 -28.01
N ILE A 250 11.07 -16.37 -26.86
CA ILE A 250 11.86 -17.61 -26.77
C ILE A 250 11.11 -18.77 -27.43
N ASP A 251 9.82 -18.93 -27.13
CA ASP A 251 9.02 -20.02 -27.69
C ASP A 251 8.88 -19.88 -29.21
N ARG A 252 8.63 -18.66 -29.71
CA ARG A 252 8.66 -18.37 -31.15
C ARG A 252 10.02 -18.68 -31.78
N TRP A 253 11.11 -18.24 -31.15
CA TRP A 253 12.46 -18.53 -31.64
C TRP A 253 12.71 -20.04 -31.70
N ARG A 254 12.28 -20.80 -30.69
CA ARG A 254 12.37 -22.26 -30.65
C ARG A 254 11.60 -22.93 -31.78
N GLU A 255 10.39 -22.46 -32.05
CA GLU A 255 9.57 -22.95 -33.17
C GLU A 255 10.23 -22.66 -34.53
N GLU A 256 10.73 -21.44 -34.73
CA GLU A 256 11.41 -21.01 -35.96
C GLU A 256 12.79 -21.66 -36.16
N ASN A 257 13.42 -22.13 -35.09
CA ASN A 257 14.77 -22.68 -35.08
C ASN A 257 14.81 -24.12 -34.53
N ALA A 258 13.75 -24.89 -34.74
CA ALA A 258 13.64 -26.25 -34.19
C ALA A 258 14.85 -27.15 -34.57
N SER A 259 15.41 -26.98 -35.76
CA SER A 259 16.61 -27.68 -36.24
C SER A 259 17.92 -27.28 -35.56
N ARG A 260 17.92 -26.20 -34.76
CA ARG A 260 19.07 -25.71 -33.99
C ARG A 260 18.98 -26.07 -32.50
N LEU A 261 17.92 -26.73 -32.08
CA LEU A 261 17.74 -27.19 -30.70
C LEU A 261 18.38 -28.56 -30.55
N LEU A 262 19.37 -28.68 -29.66
CA LEU A 262 19.95 -29.95 -29.29
C LEU A 262 19.03 -30.67 -28.31
N SER A 263 18.85 -31.97 -28.48
CA SER A 263 18.31 -32.84 -27.44
C SER A 263 19.23 -32.83 -26.22
N ARG A 264 18.71 -33.31 -25.09
CA ARG A 264 19.49 -33.37 -23.84
C ARG A 264 20.77 -34.20 -24.01
N ASP A 265 20.67 -35.34 -24.68
CA ASP A 265 21.80 -36.23 -24.93
C ASP A 265 22.83 -35.58 -25.87
N GLU A 266 22.39 -34.83 -26.89
CA GLU A 266 23.28 -34.09 -27.79
C GLU A 266 23.96 -32.92 -27.07
N LEU A 267 23.24 -32.22 -26.20
CA LEU A 267 23.80 -31.13 -25.40
C LEU A 267 24.84 -31.67 -24.41
N ASP A 268 24.52 -32.77 -23.72
CA ASP A 268 25.43 -33.41 -22.76
C ASP A 268 26.69 -33.95 -23.47
N ALA A 269 26.55 -34.49 -24.69
CA ALA A 269 27.68 -34.91 -25.51
C ALA A 269 28.57 -33.73 -25.96
N VAL A 270 27.97 -32.62 -26.40
CA VAL A 270 28.72 -31.40 -26.78
C VAL A 270 29.43 -30.80 -25.58
N LEU A 271 28.77 -30.71 -24.43
CA LEU A 271 29.36 -30.19 -23.20
C LEU A 271 30.46 -31.10 -22.65
N SER A 272 30.31 -32.43 -22.77
CA SER A 272 31.37 -33.37 -22.39
C SER A 272 32.59 -33.25 -23.32
N ALA A 273 32.37 -33.19 -24.65
CA ALA A 273 33.44 -33.03 -25.63
C ALA A 273 34.17 -31.69 -25.48
N GLU A 274 33.43 -30.60 -25.18
CA GLU A 274 34.01 -29.32 -24.80
C GLU A 274 34.85 -29.50 -23.53
N ARG A 275 34.29 -30.05 -22.44
CA ARG A 275 35.00 -30.23 -21.16
C ARG A 275 36.28 -31.05 -21.29
N ASP A 276 36.29 -32.07 -22.16
CA ASP A 276 37.47 -32.87 -22.46
C ASP A 276 38.49 -32.10 -23.31
N SER A 277 38.05 -31.11 -24.10
CA SER A 277 38.92 -30.22 -24.88
C SER A 277 39.62 -29.14 -24.04
N TRP A 278 39.07 -28.80 -22.87
CA TRP A 278 39.69 -27.86 -21.93
C TRP A 278 40.88 -28.45 -21.16
N GLY A 279 41.10 -29.77 -21.26
CA GLY A 279 42.09 -30.50 -20.48
C GLY A 279 41.79 -30.45 -18.98
N GLU A 280 41.93 -31.55 -18.26
CA GLU A 280 42.05 -31.40 -16.80
C GLU A 280 43.33 -30.60 -16.49
N PRO A 281 43.31 -29.77 -15.42
CA PRO A 281 44.51 -29.03 -15.00
C PRO A 281 45.72 -29.93 -14.77
#